data_AF-A0A084SX13-F1
#
_entry.id   AF-A0A084SX13-F1
#
_cell.length_a   1.000
_cell.length_b   1.000
_cell.length_c   1.000
_cell.angle_alpha   90.00
_cell.angle_beta   90.00
_cell.angle_gamma   90.00
#
_symmetry.space_group_name_H-M   'P 1'
#
loop_
_entity.id
_entity.type
_entity.pdbx_description
1 polymer ?
#
loop_
_entity_poly.entity_id
_entity_poly.type
_entity_poly.pdbx_seq_one_letter_code
_entity_poly.pdbx_strand_id
1 'polypeptide(L)'
;MSVDKAFREMVRNEIESQLKPLRDLVSRLEAGTADLDRLRTVAEQLAPLAGAVGPLFGVSAGSRGGAAPARRGPGRPARAASAPAAASGGKKRGRKPAAEGGARDCAIKGCGKPSRTKGYCAAHYQKLRMLEKTNRRPNNWVDYAEPNSVEDIKLPRGRAAAKALAEAKNAG
;
A
#
# COMPACT_ATOMS: atom_id res chain seq x y z
N MET A 1 -55.43 -4.30 -8.34
CA MET A 1 -53.98 -4.13 -8.57
C MET A 1 -53.24 -5.03 -7.58
N SER A 2 -52.25 -5.81 -8.00
CA SER A 2 -51.53 -6.74 -7.11
C SER A 2 -50.53 -6.01 -6.21
N VAL A 3 -50.52 -6.37 -4.92
CA VAL A 3 -49.64 -5.80 -3.88
C VAL A 3 -48.16 -6.00 -4.24
N ASP A 4 -47.80 -7.14 -4.84
CA ASP A 4 -46.44 -7.42 -5.30
C ASP A 4 -45.94 -6.44 -6.36
N LYS A 5 -46.84 -5.98 -7.24
CA LYS A 5 -46.49 -5.00 -8.27
C LYS A 5 -46.19 -3.64 -7.65
N ALA A 6 -47.02 -3.20 -6.70
CA ALA A 6 -46.82 -1.95 -5.99
C ALA A 6 -45.53 -1.96 -5.16
N PHE A 7 -45.22 -3.07 -4.49
CA PHE A 7 -43.98 -3.23 -3.74
C PHE A 7 -42.75 -3.18 -4.67
N ARG A 8 -42.78 -3.86 -5.82
CA ARG A 8 -41.68 -3.83 -6.80
C ARG A 8 -41.44 -2.42 -7.35
N GLU A 9 -42.50 -1.67 -7.61
CA GLU A 9 -42.41 -0.28 -8.07
C GLU A 9 -41.84 0.63 -6.97
N MET A 10 -42.28 0.47 -5.73
CA MET A 10 -41.72 1.20 -4.58
C MET A 10 -40.23 0.93 -4.40
N VAL A 11 -39.81 -0.34 -4.42
CA VAL A 11 -38.40 -0.73 -4.29
C VAL A 11 -37.57 -0.17 -5.45
N ARG A 12 -38.10 -0.19 -6.68
CA ARG A 12 -37.41 0.40 -7.84
C ARG A 12 -37.20 1.91 -7.66
N ASN A 13 -38.23 2.62 -7.25
CA ASN A 13 -38.16 4.07 -7.03
C ASN A 13 -37.15 4.43 -5.93
N GLU A 14 -37.09 3.63 -4.85
CA GLU A 14 -36.12 3.83 -3.77
C GLU A 14 -34.70 3.52 -4.25
N ILE A 15 -34.48 2.42 -4.98
CA ILE A 15 -33.16 2.12 -5.55
C ILE A 15 -32.72 3.24 -6.50
N GLU A 16 -33.61 3.76 -7.35
CA GLU A 16 -33.31 4.87 -8.25
C GLU A 16 -33.00 6.16 -7.48
N SER A 17 -33.67 6.43 -6.37
CA SER A 17 -33.38 7.60 -5.52
C SER A 17 -31.98 7.50 -4.91
N GLN A 18 -31.60 6.32 -4.42
CA GLN A 18 -30.31 6.07 -3.81
C GLN A 18 -29.15 6.03 -4.82
N LEU A 19 -29.41 5.61 -6.06
CA LEU A 19 -28.38 5.54 -7.12
C LEU A 19 -28.11 6.86 -7.83
N LYS A 20 -29.05 7.83 -7.80
CA LYS A 20 -28.88 9.16 -8.45
C LYS A 20 -27.62 9.89 -7.99
N PRO A 21 -27.35 10.07 -6.68
CA PRO A 21 -26.15 10.77 -6.22
C PRO A 21 -24.85 10.10 -6.68
N LEU A 22 -24.81 8.76 -6.71
CA LEU A 22 -23.62 8.03 -7.17
C LEU A 22 -23.37 8.26 -8.66
N ARG A 23 -24.42 8.25 -9.49
CA ARG A 23 -24.31 8.56 -10.91
C ARG A 23 -23.86 10.00 -11.15
N ASP A 24 -24.37 10.94 -10.37
CA ASP A 24 -23.97 12.35 -10.47
C ASP A 24 -22.50 12.52 -10.10
N LEU A 25 -22.01 11.84 -9.06
CA LEU A 25 -20.58 11.85 -8.70
C LEU A 25 -19.69 11.29 -9.81
N VAL A 26 -20.09 10.16 -10.41
CA VAL A 26 -19.35 9.58 -11.55
C VAL A 26 -19.30 10.57 -12.71
N SER A 27 -20.43 11.21 -13.06
CA SER A 27 -20.47 12.20 -14.14
C SER A 27 -19.56 13.41 -13.89
N ARG A 28 -19.44 13.85 -12.63
CA ARG A 28 -18.51 14.94 -12.25
C ARG A 28 -17.05 14.51 -12.39
N LEU A 29 -16.73 13.27 -12.03
CA LEU A 29 -15.38 12.73 -12.18
C LEU A 29 -15.02 12.60 -13.67
N GLU A 30 -15.92 12.09 -14.49
CA GLU A 30 -15.73 11.99 -15.95
C GLU A 30 -15.51 13.37 -16.59
N ALA A 31 -16.32 14.37 -16.22
CA ALA A 31 -16.12 15.76 -16.65
C ALA A 31 -14.73 16.30 -16.25
N GLY A 32 -14.32 16.07 -15.00
CA GLY A 32 -12.99 16.47 -14.53
C GLY A 32 -11.85 15.78 -15.30
N THR A 33 -12.00 14.50 -15.65
CA THR A 33 -11.00 13.81 -16.49
C THR A 33 -10.92 14.38 -17.91
N ALA A 34 -12.07 14.74 -18.51
CA ALA A 34 -12.09 15.40 -19.81
C ALA A 34 -11.40 16.77 -19.78
N ASP A 35 -11.54 17.53 -18.68
CA ASP A 35 -10.83 18.80 -18.50
C ASP A 35 -9.31 18.61 -18.38
N LEU A 36 -8.86 17.55 -17.69
CA LEU A 36 -7.43 17.20 -17.64
C LEU A 36 -6.87 16.85 -19.04
N ASP A 37 -7.64 16.15 -19.86
CA ASP A 37 -7.24 15.82 -21.25
C ASP A 37 -7.16 17.07 -22.13
N ARG A 38 -8.06 18.04 -21.94
CA ARG A 38 -7.98 19.36 -22.60
C ARG A 38 -6.71 20.10 -22.20
N LEU A 39 -6.41 20.15 -20.90
CA LEU A 39 -5.18 20.77 -20.40
C LEU A 39 -3.92 20.09 -20.94
N ARG A 40 -3.92 18.75 -21.04
CA ARG A 40 -2.82 18.01 -21.67
C ARG A 40 -2.65 18.40 -23.14
N THR A 41 -3.75 18.47 -23.89
CA THR A 41 -3.73 18.85 -25.30
C THR A 41 -3.18 20.26 -25.49
N VAL A 42 -3.61 21.21 -24.66
CA VAL A 42 -3.07 22.58 -24.65
C VAL A 42 -1.57 22.56 -24.32
N ALA A 43 -1.14 21.78 -23.34
CA ALA A 43 0.28 21.65 -22.99
C ALA A 43 1.12 21.07 -24.15
N GLU A 44 0.59 20.08 -24.88
CA GLU A 44 1.24 19.50 -26.07
C GLU A 44 1.35 20.52 -27.21
N GLN A 45 0.32 21.35 -27.43
CA GLN A 45 0.36 22.44 -28.41
C GLN A 45 1.39 23.53 -28.05
N LEU A 46 1.56 23.81 -26.75
CA LEU A 46 2.52 24.80 -26.26
C LEU A 46 3.95 24.24 -26.11
N ALA A 47 4.13 22.91 -26.13
CA ALA A 47 5.43 22.26 -25.98
C ALA A 47 6.52 22.74 -26.97
N PRO A 48 6.27 22.86 -28.31
CA PRO A 48 7.29 23.35 -29.23
C PRO A 48 7.68 24.81 -28.98
N LEU A 49 6.73 25.66 -28.58
CA LEU A 49 7.00 27.05 -28.21
C LEU A 49 7.82 27.13 -26.92
N ALA A 50 7.50 26.32 -25.92
CA ALA A 50 8.28 26.21 -24.70
C ALA A 50 9.71 25.69 -24.95
N GLY A 51 9.90 24.77 -25.90
CA GLY A 51 11.23 24.31 -26.31
C GLY A 51 12.06 25.37 -27.04
N ALA A 52 11.41 26.17 -27.90
CA ALA A 52 12.06 27.24 -28.65
C ALA A 52 12.41 28.46 -27.79
N VAL A 53 11.53 28.83 -26.86
CA VAL A 53 11.63 30.07 -26.06
C VAL A 53 12.18 29.82 -24.66
N GLY A 54 12.04 28.60 -24.12
CA GLY A 54 12.49 28.21 -22.78
C GLY A 54 13.96 28.54 -22.46
N PRO A 55 14.93 28.30 -23.37
CA PRO A 55 16.33 28.65 -23.13
C PRO A 55 16.57 30.14 -22.88
N LEU A 56 15.75 31.03 -23.45
CA LEU A 56 15.85 32.48 -23.24
C LEU A 56 15.45 32.90 -21.82
N PHE A 57 14.62 32.09 -21.14
CA PHE A 57 14.16 32.31 -19.78
C PHE A 57 14.83 31.40 -18.75
N GLY A 58 15.93 30.72 -19.12
CA GLY A 58 16.62 29.77 -18.23
C GLY A 58 15.82 28.50 -17.92
N VAL A 59 14.73 28.24 -18.66
CA VAL A 59 13.89 27.05 -18.51
C VAL A 59 14.29 26.04 -19.56
N SER A 60 15.13 25.06 -19.18
CA SER A 60 15.33 23.88 -20.01
C SER A 60 14.07 23.01 -19.94
N ALA A 61 13.35 22.90 -21.06
CA ALA A 61 12.30 21.90 -21.21
C ALA A 61 12.96 20.51 -21.15
N GLY A 62 13.07 19.97 -19.94
CA GLY A 62 13.57 18.62 -19.72
C GLY A 62 12.69 17.64 -20.47
N SER A 63 13.17 17.19 -21.63
CA SER A 63 12.66 16.02 -22.33
C SER A 63 12.59 14.86 -21.33
N ARG A 64 11.39 14.56 -20.84
CA ARG A 64 11.11 13.24 -20.26
C ARG A 64 10.89 12.26 -21.41
N GLY A 65 11.90 12.11 -22.25
CA GLY A 65 12.05 10.90 -23.05
C GLY A 65 12.18 9.75 -22.07
N GLY A 66 11.15 8.91 -21.99
CA GLY A 66 11.21 7.68 -21.22
C GLY A 66 12.38 6.84 -21.70
N ALA A 67 13.44 6.77 -20.90
CA ALA A 67 14.38 5.67 -21.01
C ALA A 67 13.57 4.40 -20.75
N ALA A 68 13.33 3.62 -21.80
CA ALA A 68 12.82 2.26 -21.67
C ALA A 68 13.65 1.54 -20.58
N PRO A 69 13.06 0.76 -19.67
CA PRO A 69 13.86 -0.03 -18.77
C PRO A 69 14.66 -1.00 -19.64
N ALA A 70 15.97 -0.76 -19.75
CA ALA A 70 16.86 -1.62 -20.47
C ALA A 70 16.60 -3.05 -19.99
N ARG A 71 16.10 -3.90 -20.89
CA ARG A 71 16.01 -5.34 -20.61
C ARG A 71 17.42 -5.75 -20.21
N ARG A 72 17.56 -6.30 -19.00
CA ARG A 72 18.84 -6.80 -18.50
C ARG A 72 19.35 -7.85 -19.49
N GLY A 73 20.27 -7.46 -20.36
CA GLY A 73 20.92 -8.38 -21.28
C GLY A 73 21.75 -9.41 -20.52
N PRO A 74 22.07 -10.56 -21.14
CA PRO A 74 22.96 -11.56 -20.56
C PRO A 74 24.38 -10.97 -20.57
N GLY A 75 24.76 -10.33 -19.47
CA GLY A 75 26.04 -9.61 -19.43
C GLY A 75 26.23 -8.67 -18.23
N ARG A 76 25.54 -8.91 -17.11
CA ARG A 76 25.98 -8.29 -15.85
C ARG A 76 27.24 -9.07 -15.44
N PRO A 77 28.46 -8.48 -15.47
CA PRO A 77 29.61 -9.18 -14.96
C PRO A 77 29.34 -9.55 -13.50
N ALA A 78 29.77 -10.75 -13.10
CA ALA A 78 29.72 -11.15 -11.72
C ALA A 78 30.34 -10.02 -10.89
N ARG A 79 29.59 -9.50 -9.91
CA ARG A 79 30.15 -8.58 -8.93
C ARG A 79 31.37 -9.30 -8.37
N ALA A 80 32.57 -8.78 -8.64
CA ALA A 80 33.78 -9.32 -8.05
C ALA A 80 33.51 -9.52 -6.56
N ALA A 81 33.69 -10.75 -6.09
CA ALA A 81 33.54 -11.07 -4.69
C ALA A 81 34.60 -10.27 -3.94
N SER A 82 34.23 -9.08 -3.48
CA SER A 82 34.98 -8.40 -2.45
C SER A 82 34.99 -9.37 -1.27
N ALA A 83 36.18 -9.79 -0.84
CA ALA A 83 36.41 -10.68 0.29
C ALA A 83 35.46 -10.37 1.46
N PRO A 84 35.03 -11.37 2.26
CA PRO A 84 34.21 -11.10 3.43
C PRO A 84 35.01 -10.18 4.35
N ALA A 85 34.67 -8.89 4.34
CA ALA A 85 35.15 -7.98 5.35
C ALA A 85 34.75 -8.58 6.69
N ALA A 86 35.75 -8.83 7.54
CA ALA A 86 35.58 -9.33 8.87
C ALA A 86 34.35 -8.68 9.52
N ALA A 87 33.47 -9.51 10.07
CA ALA A 87 32.25 -9.10 10.75
C ALA A 87 32.61 -8.34 12.04
N SER A 88 33.11 -7.11 11.91
CA SER A 88 33.01 -6.12 12.96
C SER A 88 31.55 -5.68 12.96
N GLY A 89 30.86 -5.96 14.05
CA GLY A 89 29.45 -5.65 14.24
C GLY A 89 29.16 -4.19 13.98
N GLY A 90 28.82 -3.87 12.73
CA GLY A 90 28.42 -2.54 12.33
C GLY A 90 27.16 -2.17 13.09
N LYS A 91 27.28 -1.23 14.05
CA LYS A 91 26.14 -0.57 14.69
C LYS A 91 25.17 -0.17 13.58
N LYS A 92 23.99 -0.81 13.55
CA LYS A 92 22.93 -0.51 12.58
C LYS A 92 22.74 1.00 12.55
N ARG A 93 23.00 1.60 11.39
CA ARG A 93 22.84 3.04 11.16
C ARG A 93 21.46 3.47 11.66
N GLY A 94 21.46 4.34 12.67
CA GLY A 94 20.33 5.16 13.08
C GLY A 94 19.07 4.43 13.55
N ARG A 95 19.10 3.76 14.70
CA ARG A 95 17.90 3.69 15.54
C ARG A 95 18.11 4.58 16.75
N LYS A 96 17.59 5.82 16.68
CA LYS A 96 17.48 6.68 17.87
C LYS A 96 16.73 5.87 18.94
N PRO A 97 17.28 5.68 20.15
CA PRO A 97 16.54 5.03 21.23
C PRO A 97 15.26 5.85 21.46
N ALA A 98 14.13 5.15 21.60
CA ALA A 98 12.87 5.81 21.89
C ALA A 98 12.96 6.38 23.31
N ALA A 99 13.40 7.63 23.42
CA ALA A 99 13.46 8.35 24.68
C ALA A 99 12.07 8.94 24.99
N GLU A 100 11.60 8.59 26.18
CA GLU A 100 10.80 9.42 27.09
C GLU A 100 9.38 9.83 26.69
N GLY A 101 8.61 8.85 26.22
CA GLY A 101 7.15 8.92 26.23
C GLY A 101 6.54 7.56 26.56
N GLY A 102 6.52 7.19 27.85
CA GLY A 102 5.77 6.04 28.37
C GLY A 102 5.93 4.73 27.58
N ALA A 103 7.18 4.31 27.35
CA ALA A 103 7.49 3.13 26.55
C ALA A 103 6.95 1.85 27.21
N ARG A 104 5.70 1.50 26.91
CA ARG A 104 5.15 0.19 27.26
C ARG A 104 5.84 -0.87 26.43
N ASP A 105 6.11 -2.04 27.01
CA ASP A 105 6.59 -3.17 26.23
C ASP A 105 5.55 -3.59 25.19
N CYS A 106 6.02 -4.21 24.11
CA CYS A 106 5.14 -4.76 23.09
C CYS A 106 4.11 -5.70 23.73
N ALA A 107 2.86 -5.58 23.30
CA ALA A 107 1.78 -6.45 23.76
C ALA A 107 1.98 -7.95 23.47
N ILE A 108 2.95 -8.33 22.62
CA ILE A 108 3.17 -9.72 22.23
C ILE A 108 4.09 -10.42 23.23
N LYS A 109 3.60 -11.55 23.75
CA LYS A 109 4.31 -12.46 24.67
C LYS A 109 5.73 -12.74 24.14
N GLY A 110 6.75 -12.45 24.95
CA GLY A 110 8.15 -12.76 24.65
C GLY A 110 8.84 -11.82 23.66
N CYS A 111 8.23 -10.68 23.29
CA CYS A 111 8.88 -9.74 22.36
C CYS A 111 9.91 -8.81 23.03
N GLY A 112 9.62 -8.29 24.24
CA GLY A 112 10.52 -7.42 25.03
C GLY A 112 11.02 -6.13 24.32
N LYS A 113 10.35 -5.70 23.25
CA LYS A 113 10.73 -4.49 22.49
C LYS A 113 9.82 -3.33 22.89
N PRO A 114 10.32 -2.07 22.89
CA PRO A 114 9.48 -0.92 23.18
C PRO A 114 8.39 -0.80 22.13
N SER A 115 7.14 -0.63 22.60
CA SER A 115 6.01 -0.30 21.75
C SER A 115 6.25 1.08 21.09
N ARG A 116 5.75 1.23 19.86
CA ARG A 116 5.79 2.52 19.14
C ARG A 116 4.39 3.04 18.89
N THR A 117 3.50 2.17 18.42
CA THR A 117 2.14 2.52 17.97
C THR A 117 1.18 1.39 18.31
N LYS A 118 -0.03 1.73 18.78
CA LYS A 118 -1.12 0.79 19.14
C LYS A 118 -0.72 -0.30 20.17
N GLY A 119 0.30 -0.08 21.00
CA GLY A 119 0.80 -1.07 21.96
C GLY A 119 1.74 -2.13 21.36
N TYR A 120 2.12 -2.03 20.07
CA TYR A 120 3.00 -2.98 19.40
C TYR A 120 4.37 -2.36 19.02
N CYS A 121 5.39 -3.21 18.92
CA CYS A 121 6.68 -2.81 18.37
C CYS A 121 6.58 -2.59 16.84
N ALA A 122 7.58 -1.95 16.23
CA ALA A 122 7.58 -1.65 14.80
C ALA A 122 7.31 -2.89 13.90
N ALA A 123 7.90 -4.04 14.24
CA ALA A 123 7.73 -5.26 13.45
C ALA A 123 6.31 -5.84 13.57
N HIS A 124 5.77 -5.85 14.79
CA HIS A 124 4.44 -6.38 15.05
C HIS A 124 3.33 -5.45 14.57
N TYR A 125 3.55 -4.14 14.61
CA TYR A 125 2.67 -3.16 14.00
C TYR A 125 2.58 -3.34 12.46
N GLN A 126 3.70 -3.61 11.79
CA GLN A 126 3.68 -3.91 10.34
C GLN A 126 2.87 -5.18 10.04
N LYS A 127 3.02 -6.22 10.88
CA LYS A 127 2.24 -7.46 10.75
C LYS A 127 0.75 -7.23 11.00
N LEU A 128 0.39 -6.46 12.01
CA LEU A 128 -1.00 -6.05 12.29
C LEU A 128 -1.60 -5.34 11.07
N ARG A 129 -0.90 -4.35 10.51
CA ARG A 129 -1.36 -3.60 9.32
C ARG A 129 -1.59 -4.50 8.10
N MET A 130 -0.76 -5.52 7.90
CA MET A 130 -0.94 -6.49 6.81
C MET A 130 -2.13 -7.42 7.05
N LEU A 131 -2.34 -7.83 8.30
CA LEU A 131 -3.48 -8.67 8.70
C LEU A 131 -4.81 -7.90 8.61
N GLU A 132 -4.82 -6.63 9.02
CA GLU A 132 -5.97 -5.72 8.85
C GLU A 132 -6.31 -5.54 7.37
N LYS A 133 -5.32 -5.25 6.52
CA LYS A 133 -5.54 -5.11 5.07
C LYS A 133 -6.13 -6.37 4.41
N THR A 134 -5.81 -7.54 4.95
CA THR A 134 -6.26 -8.84 4.41
C THR A 134 -7.47 -9.42 5.14
N ASN A 135 -8.06 -8.68 6.10
CA ASN A 135 -9.15 -9.14 6.96
C ASN A 135 -8.85 -10.50 7.65
N ARG A 136 -7.58 -10.78 7.98
CA ARG A 136 -7.13 -12.00 8.67
C ARG A 136 -6.65 -11.70 10.09
N ARG A 137 -7.08 -10.57 10.67
CA ARG A 137 -6.72 -10.16 12.03
C ARG A 137 -7.37 -11.14 13.03
N PRO A 138 -6.60 -11.81 13.91
CA PRO A 138 -7.19 -12.65 14.94
C PRO A 138 -7.82 -11.78 16.04
N ASN A 139 -8.76 -12.35 16.77
CA ASN A 139 -9.46 -11.63 17.84
C ASN A 139 -8.52 -11.17 18.96
N ASN A 140 -7.48 -11.97 19.26
CA ASN A 140 -6.52 -11.69 20.33
C ASN A 140 -5.61 -10.48 20.04
N TRP A 141 -5.54 -10.02 18.79
CA TRP A 141 -4.77 -8.82 18.45
C TRP A 141 -5.70 -7.62 18.58
N VAL A 142 -5.71 -6.96 19.74
CA VAL A 142 -6.53 -5.76 20.03
C VAL A 142 -5.65 -4.50 19.94
N ASP A 143 -6.25 -3.37 19.56
CA ASP A 143 -5.55 -2.07 19.57
C ASP A 143 -5.34 -1.65 21.03
N TYR A 144 -4.12 -1.22 21.38
CA TYR A 144 -3.76 -0.84 22.77
C TYR A 144 -3.81 -1.99 23.79
N ALA A 145 -3.53 -3.23 23.35
CA ALA A 145 -3.42 -4.37 24.25
C ALA A 145 -2.32 -4.19 25.31
N GLU A 146 -2.51 -4.83 26.47
CA GLU A 146 -1.55 -4.78 27.57
C GLU A 146 -0.21 -5.45 27.19
N PRO A 147 0.91 -4.98 27.77
CA PRO A 147 2.21 -5.60 27.54
C PRO A 147 2.19 -7.11 27.80
N ASN A 148 2.79 -7.89 26.90
CA ASN A 148 2.88 -9.36 27.03
C ASN A 148 1.53 -10.12 27.15
N SER A 149 0.40 -9.55 26.75
CA SER A 149 -0.91 -10.23 26.80
C SER A 149 -1.25 -11.06 25.55
N VAL A 150 -0.73 -10.66 24.38
CA VAL A 150 -1.12 -11.17 23.06
C VAL A 150 -0.17 -12.26 22.56
N GLU A 151 -0.72 -13.31 21.94
CA GLU A 151 0.07 -14.38 21.33
C GLU A 151 0.54 -14.03 19.92
N ASP A 152 1.79 -14.41 19.59
CA ASP A 152 2.31 -14.22 18.23
C ASP A 152 1.78 -15.30 17.29
N ILE A 153 1.12 -14.89 16.21
CA ILE A 153 0.59 -15.82 15.22
C ILE A 153 1.73 -16.32 14.31
N LYS A 154 2.04 -17.60 14.32
CA LYS A 154 2.99 -18.16 13.36
C LYS A 154 2.30 -18.41 12.01
N LEU A 155 2.20 -17.39 11.15
CA LEU A 155 1.73 -17.59 9.78
C LEU A 155 2.79 -18.37 8.99
N PRO A 156 2.40 -19.45 8.27
CA PRO A 156 3.30 -20.03 7.30
C PRO A 156 3.60 -18.97 6.23
N ARG A 157 4.88 -18.78 5.88
CA ARG A 157 5.28 -17.83 4.83
C ARG A 157 5.78 -18.59 3.61
N GLY A 158 5.56 -18.02 2.42
CA GLY A 158 6.11 -18.52 1.16
C GLY A 158 5.53 -19.87 0.72
N ARG A 159 6.37 -20.72 0.11
CA ARG A 159 5.95 -22.00 -0.48
C ARG A 159 5.29 -22.97 0.52
N ALA A 160 5.65 -22.90 1.81
CA ALA A 160 5.06 -23.74 2.85
C ALA A 160 3.56 -23.40 3.10
N ALA A 161 3.18 -22.13 2.99
CA ALA A 161 1.78 -21.73 3.12
C ALA A 161 0.94 -22.15 1.91
N ALA A 162 1.51 -22.01 0.71
CA ALA A 162 0.88 -22.47 -0.52
C ALA A 162 0.71 -24.00 -0.52
N LYS A 163 1.71 -24.74 -0.02
CA LYS A 163 1.67 -26.20 0.14
C LYS A 163 0.61 -26.63 1.13
N ALA A 164 0.55 -26.03 2.33
CA ALA A 164 -0.49 -26.34 3.32
C ALA A 164 -1.92 -26.01 2.83
N LEU A 165 -2.10 -24.91 2.09
CA LEU A 165 -3.39 -24.58 1.47
C LEU A 165 -3.76 -25.54 0.33
N ALA A 166 -2.78 -26.04 -0.43
CA ALA A 166 -3.01 -27.04 -1.46
C ALA A 166 -3.36 -28.39 -0.82
N GLU A 167 -2.64 -28.81 0.23
CA GLU A 167 -2.92 -30.04 0.98
C GLU A 167 -4.32 -30.01 1.62
N ALA A 168 -4.71 -28.88 2.24
CA ALA A 168 -6.04 -28.71 2.81
C ALA A 168 -7.18 -28.73 1.76
N LYS A 169 -6.90 -28.35 0.51
CA LYS A 169 -7.86 -28.45 -0.61
C LYS A 169 -7.99 -29.85 -1.21
N ASN A 170 -7.00 -30.72 -1.02
CA ASN A 170 -7.03 -32.10 -1.51
C ASN A 170 -7.56 -33.09 -0.46
N ALA A 171 -7.72 -32.66 0.79
CA ALA A 171 -8.17 -33.47 1.91
C ALA A 171 -9.68 -33.32 2.22
N GLY A 172 -10.43 -32.57 1.41
CA GLY A 172 -11.88 -32.42 1.48
C GLY A 172 -12.50 -32.64 0.11
#